data_AF-A0A6C1QU62-F1
#
_entry.id   AF-A0A6C1QU62-F1
#
_cell.length_a   1.000
_cell.length_b   1.000
_cell.length_c   1.000
_cell.angle_alpha   90.00
_cell.angle_beta   90.00
_cell.angle_gamma   90.00
#
_symmetry.space_group_name_H-M   'P 1'
#
loop_
_entity.id
_entity.type
_entity.pdbx_description
1 polymer ?
#
loop_
_entity_poly.entity_id
_entity_poly.type
_entity_poly.pdbx_seq_one_letter_code
_entity_poly.pdbx_strand_id
1 'polypeptide(L)'
;MQVKDEEIFGLIDEMGNHFQANLNNRYLRQAIMSMIVDRQSWNLIEQFTEKSSYYRLQGYHLDELYDRILAMARFVHFGRREIQPHLRSLLSRLGSPAGISMSGNDRVLREMSLNNFSSNLNILADMIDRLFQKVVAIDMQMHRHGVPAYKRVKELSELGRYLVPR
;
A
#
# COMPACT_ATOMS: atom_id res chain seq x y z
N MET A 1 -0.02 -19.91 -11.16
CA MET A 1 0.54 -19.46 -12.47
C MET A 1 1.39 -18.24 -12.22
N GLN A 2 2.48 -18.07 -12.98
CA GLN A 2 3.41 -16.94 -12.84
C GLN A 2 3.15 -15.88 -13.90
N VAL A 3 3.16 -14.61 -13.48
CA VAL A 3 3.01 -13.44 -14.35
C VAL A 3 4.37 -12.76 -14.48
N LYS A 4 4.77 -12.54 -15.74
CA LYS A 4 5.96 -11.78 -16.12
C LYS A 4 5.51 -10.69 -17.08
N ASP A 5 5.10 -9.56 -16.51
CA ASP A 5 4.58 -8.41 -17.24
C ASP A 5 5.33 -7.17 -16.77
N GLU A 6 5.98 -6.47 -17.70
CA GLU A 6 6.83 -5.31 -17.41
C GLU A 6 6.03 -4.14 -16.82
N GLU A 7 4.77 -3.99 -17.22
CA GLU A 7 3.90 -2.93 -16.73
C GLU A 7 3.48 -3.19 -15.29
N ILE A 8 3.17 -4.45 -14.93
CA ILE A 8 2.96 -4.85 -13.53
C ILE A 8 4.21 -4.55 -12.70
N PHE A 9 5.40 -4.90 -13.19
CA PHE A 9 6.64 -4.59 -12.46
C PHE A 9 6.82 -3.09 -12.27
N GLY A 10 6.56 -2.27 -13.30
CA GLY A 10 6.62 -0.82 -13.23
C GLY A 10 5.63 -0.23 -12.21
N LEU A 11 4.39 -0.70 -12.22
CA LEU A 11 3.37 -0.26 -11.26
C LEU A 11 3.75 -0.61 -9.81
N ILE A 12 4.29 -1.81 -9.58
CA ILE A 12 4.72 -2.24 -8.24
C ILE A 12 5.89 -1.37 -7.75
N ASP A 13 6.86 -1.07 -8.62
CA ASP A 13 7.98 -0.19 -8.28
C ASP A 13 7.51 1.24 -7.96
N GLU A 14 6.61 1.79 -8.77
CA GLU A 14 6.02 3.11 -8.56
C GLU A 14 5.28 3.17 -7.22
N MET A 15 4.48 2.14 -6.91
CA MET A 15 3.79 2.01 -5.64
C MET A 15 4.75 1.90 -4.45
N GLY A 16 5.82 1.12 -4.57
CA GLY A 16 6.85 0.98 -3.54
C GLY A 16 7.52 2.31 -3.24
N ASN A 17 7.92 3.03 -4.29
CA ASN A 17 8.52 4.36 -4.17
C ASN A 17 7.56 5.36 -3.53
N HIS A 18 6.30 5.41 -3.97
CA HIS A 18 5.30 6.30 -3.41
C HIS A 18 5.03 5.97 -1.93
N PHE A 19 4.89 4.69 -1.59
CA PHE A 19 4.67 4.25 -0.22
C PHE A 19 5.83 4.69 0.69
N GLN A 20 7.07 4.42 0.33
CA GLN A 20 8.23 4.72 1.17
C GLN A 20 8.51 6.22 1.29
N ALA A 21 8.37 6.98 0.19
CA ALA A 21 8.62 8.42 0.18
C ALA A 21 7.53 9.22 0.91
N ASN A 22 6.26 8.86 0.70
CA ASN A 22 5.14 9.72 1.05
C ASN A 22 4.31 9.22 2.24
N LEU A 23 4.32 7.92 2.52
CA LEU A 23 3.53 7.31 3.59
C LEU A 23 4.43 6.77 4.70
N ASN A 24 5.36 5.85 4.42
CA ASN A 24 6.29 5.26 5.41
C ASN A 24 7.56 6.09 5.67
N ASN A 25 7.42 7.43 5.70
CA ASN A 25 8.53 8.32 6.01
C ASN A 25 8.75 8.47 7.53
N ARG A 26 9.90 9.04 7.91
CA ARG A 26 10.30 9.21 9.32
C ARG A 26 9.31 10.00 10.19
N TYR A 27 8.45 10.83 9.59
CA TYR A 27 7.49 11.67 10.32
C TYR A 27 6.17 10.95 10.58
N LEU A 28 5.77 10.06 9.66
CA LEU A 28 4.50 9.34 9.73
C LEU A 28 4.64 7.92 10.26
N ARG A 29 5.85 7.35 10.21
CA ARG A 29 6.13 5.96 10.59
C ARG A 29 5.56 5.57 11.95
N GLN A 30 5.73 6.41 12.97
CA GLN A 30 5.21 6.09 14.30
C GLN A 30 3.68 6.01 14.35
N ALA A 31 2.97 6.89 13.64
CA ALA A 31 1.51 6.81 13.55
C ALA A 31 1.06 5.63 12.70
N ILE A 32 1.78 5.32 11.63
CA ILE A 32 1.50 4.16 10.78
C ILE A 32 1.68 2.85 11.56
N MET A 33 2.73 2.73 12.37
CA MET A 33 2.96 1.54 13.19
C MET A 33 1.93 1.37 14.31
N SER A 34 1.11 2.38 14.63
CA SER A 34 0.01 2.23 15.58
C SER A 34 -1.28 1.68 14.96
N MET A 35 -1.32 1.44 13.65
CA MET A 35 -2.50 0.86 13.00
C MET A 35 -2.73 -0.59 13.41
N ILE A 36 -4.01 -1.00 13.43
CA ILE A 36 -4.41 -2.38 13.70
C ILE A 36 -4.29 -3.23 12.42
N VAL A 37 -3.08 -3.29 11.88
CA VAL A 37 -2.72 -4.18 10.76
C VAL A 37 -1.93 -5.35 11.33
N ASP A 38 -2.38 -6.57 11.03
CA ASP A 38 -1.71 -7.78 11.53
C ASP A 38 -0.29 -7.93 10.93
N ARG A 39 0.56 -8.68 11.63
CA ARG A 39 1.97 -8.86 11.24
C ARG A 39 2.13 -9.48 9.85
N GLN A 40 1.22 -10.35 9.43
CA GLN A 40 1.29 -11.00 8.12
C GLN A 40 1.00 -9.98 7.02
N SER A 41 -0.03 -9.15 7.18
CA SER A 41 -0.32 -8.05 6.25
C SER A 41 0.85 -7.07 6.14
N TRP A 42 1.52 -6.73 7.26
CA TRP A 42 2.73 -5.92 7.24
C TRP A 42 3.88 -6.55 6.45
N ASN A 43 4.16 -7.84 6.67
CA ASN A 43 5.19 -8.56 5.91
C ASN A 43 4.89 -8.57 4.41
N LEU A 44 3.61 -8.70 4.02
CA LEU A 44 3.20 -8.65 2.61
C LEU A 44 3.45 -7.26 2.00
N ILE A 45 3.14 -6.19 2.74
CA ILE A 45 3.40 -4.81 2.31
C ILE A 45 4.91 -4.57 2.13
N GLU A 46 5.74 -5.00 3.08
CA GLU A 46 7.20 -4.87 2.98
C GLU A 46 7.76 -5.66 1.79
N GLN A 47 7.35 -6.92 1.62
CA GLN A 47 7.78 -7.73 0.48
C GLN A 47 7.36 -7.13 -0.86
N PHE A 48 6.18 -6.51 -0.90
CA PHE A 48 5.65 -5.88 -2.09
C PHE A 48 6.37 -4.56 -2.43
N THR A 49 6.75 -3.79 -1.43
CA THR A 49 7.34 -2.45 -1.62
C THR A 49 8.87 -2.43 -1.66
N GLU A 50 9.57 -3.40 -1.05
CA GLU A 50 11.04 -3.40 -0.94
C GLU A 50 11.73 -4.49 -1.76
N LYS A 51 11.04 -5.60 -2.07
CA LYS A 51 11.65 -6.78 -2.70
C LYS A 51 11.22 -7.03 -4.15
N SER A 52 10.69 -6.02 -4.84
CA SER A 52 10.19 -6.15 -6.22
C SER A 52 11.24 -6.66 -7.21
N SER A 53 12.53 -6.35 -6.97
CA SER A 53 13.67 -6.77 -7.80
C SER A 53 13.88 -8.28 -7.84
N TYR A 54 13.62 -8.99 -6.73
CA TYR A 54 13.77 -10.45 -6.67
C TYR A 54 12.73 -11.18 -7.54
N TYR A 55 11.52 -10.60 -7.66
CA TYR A 55 10.42 -11.20 -8.40
C TYR A 55 10.47 -10.94 -9.91
N ARG A 56 11.30 -10.00 -10.39
CA ARG A 56 11.47 -9.75 -11.84
C ARG A 56 12.01 -10.98 -12.57
N LEU A 57 12.92 -11.75 -11.96
CA LEU A 57 13.51 -12.92 -12.60
C LEU A 57 12.55 -14.12 -12.62
N GLN A 58 11.84 -14.34 -11.51
CA GLN A 58 10.98 -15.51 -11.30
C GLN A 58 9.54 -15.30 -11.80
N GLY A 59 9.05 -14.07 -11.85
CA GLY A 59 7.64 -13.75 -12.06
C GLY A 59 6.82 -13.84 -10.76
N TYR A 60 5.68 -13.16 -10.73
CA TYR A 60 4.77 -13.19 -9.57
C TYR A 60 3.76 -14.33 -9.68
N HIS A 61 3.54 -15.06 -8.59
CA HIS A 61 2.39 -15.93 -8.48
C HIS A 61 1.11 -15.09 -8.33
N LEU A 62 0.08 -15.36 -9.14
CA LEU A 62 -1.19 -14.61 -9.10
C LEU A 62 -1.80 -14.56 -7.70
N ASP A 63 -1.83 -15.70 -7.00
CA ASP A 63 -2.41 -15.81 -5.66
C ASP A 63 -1.67 -14.89 -4.67
N GLU A 64 -0.33 -14.92 -4.68
CA GLU A 64 0.48 -14.02 -3.84
C GLU A 64 0.29 -12.55 -4.21
N LEU A 65 0.10 -12.24 -5.48
CA LEU A 65 -0.10 -10.86 -5.93
C LEU A 65 -1.45 -10.32 -5.45
N TYR A 66 -2.51 -11.15 -5.48
CA TYR A 66 -3.80 -10.80 -4.90
C TYR A 66 -3.73 -10.59 -3.39
N ASP A 67 -3.00 -11.44 -2.65
CA ASP A 67 -2.80 -11.26 -1.21
C ASP A 67 -2.09 -9.94 -0.88
N ARG A 68 -1.06 -9.57 -1.67
CA ARG A 68 -0.35 -8.31 -1.51
C ARG A 68 -1.21 -7.10 -1.84
N ILE A 69 -1.98 -7.16 -2.94
CA ILE A 69 -2.95 -6.12 -3.32
C ILE A 69 -3.97 -5.92 -2.20
N LEU A 70 -4.49 -7.02 -1.62
CA LEU A 70 -5.45 -6.97 -0.54
C LEU A 70 -4.84 -6.35 0.73
N ALA A 71 -3.60 -6.72 1.09
CA ALA A 71 -2.89 -6.13 2.22
C ALA A 71 -2.72 -4.61 2.05
N MET A 72 -2.34 -4.16 0.85
CA MET A 72 -2.21 -2.73 0.53
C MET A 72 -3.56 -2.00 0.58
N ALA A 73 -4.64 -2.62 0.08
CA ALA A 73 -5.97 -2.02 0.15
C ALA A 73 -6.46 -1.88 1.61
N ARG A 74 -6.20 -2.89 2.45
CA ARG A 74 -6.50 -2.82 3.89
C ARG A 74 -5.69 -1.72 4.58
N PHE A 75 -4.42 -1.56 4.23
CA PHE A 75 -3.60 -0.45 4.72
C PHE A 75 -4.25 0.90 4.42
N VAL A 76 -4.71 1.13 3.17
CA VAL A 76 -5.39 2.38 2.79
C VAL A 76 -6.65 2.59 3.63
N HIS A 77 -7.46 1.55 3.79
CA HIS A 77 -8.69 1.61 4.58
C HIS A 77 -8.44 1.97 6.05
N PHE A 78 -7.49 1.31 6.71
CA PHE A 78 -7.12 1.62 8.09
C PHE A 78 -6.44 2.99 8.21
N GLY A 79 -5.60 3.36 7.24
CA GLY A 79 -4.99 4.68 7.15
C GLY A 79 -6.02 5.81 7.11
N ARG A 80 -7.12 5.64 6.36
CA ARG A 80 -8.23 6.61 6.30
C ARG A 80 -9.08 6.65 7.56
N ARG A 81 -9.33 5.50 8.19
CA ARG A 81 -10.29 5.40 9.32
C ARG A 81 -9.66 5.63 10.69
N GLU A 82 -8.45 5.14 10.90
CA GLU A 82 -7.79 5.15 12.21
C GLU A 82 -6.77 6.28 12.31
N ILE A 83 -5.99 6.48 11.24
CA ILE A 83 -4.86 7.41 11.26
C ILE A 83 -5.30 8.81 10.84
N GLN A 84 -5.85 8.97 9.63
CA GLN A 84 -6.15 10.28 9.06
C GLN A 84 -6.92 11.23 10.00
N PRO A 85 -8.00 10.82 10.70
CA PRO A 85 -8.75 11.72 11.58
C PRO A 85 -7.97 12.11 12.84
N HIS A 86 -7.05 11.26 13.28
CA HIS A 86 -6.33 11.40 14.55
C HIS A 86 -4.84 11.70 14.37
N LEU A 87 -4.35 11.83 13.13
CA LEU A 87 -2.93 11.84 12.80
C LEU A 87 -2.17 12.93 13.54
N ARG A 88 -2.72 14.16 13.58
CA ARG A 88 -2.11 15.26 14.35
C ARG A 88 -2.04 14.94 15.84
N SER A 89 -3.13 14.43 16.41
CA SER A 89 -3.20 14.06 17.83
C SER A 89 -2.24 12.91 18.17
N LEU A 90 -2.17 11.88 17.33
CA LEU A 90 -1.26 10.74 17.47
C LEU A 90 0.19 11.21 17.47
N LEU A 91 0.61 12.01 16.49
CA LEU A 91 1.99 12.51 16.42
C LEU A 91 2.32 13.54 17.52
N SER A 92 1.33 14.24 18.07
CA SER A 92 1.53 15.09 19.25
C SER A 92 1.74 14.26 20.52
N ARG A 93 1.01 13.14 20.67
CA ARG A 93 1.14 12.22 21.82
C ARG A 93 2.42 11.38 21.78
N LEU A 94 2.82 10.94 20.59
CA LEU A 94 4.02 10.13 20.36
C LEU A 94 5.32 10.93 20.49
N GLY A 95 5.23 12.27 20.56
CA GLY A 95 6.38 13.17 20.65
C GLY A 95 7.12 13.34 19.31
N SER A 96 8.23 14.08 19.33
CA SER A 96 9.13 14.14 18.18
C SER A 96 9.89 12.81 18.05
N PRO A 97 10.18 12.33 16.83
CA PRO A 97 11.01 11.15 16.64
C PRO A 97 12.35 11.33 17.38
N ALA A 98 12.57 10.51 18.41
CA ALA A 98 13.82 10.37 19.15
C ALA A 98 14.46 11.68 19.69
N GLY A 99 13.78 12.47 20.54
CA GLY A 99 14.45 13.47 21.39
C GLY A 99 15.23 14.60 20.68
N ILE A 100 15.13 14.69 19.36
CA ILE A 100 15.80 15.70 18.54
C ILE A 100 14.91 16.92 18.50
N SER A 101 15.46 18.07 18.92
CA SER A 101 14.90 19.39 18.63
C SER A 101 14.62 19.48 17.13
N MET A 102 13.35 19.45 16.73
CA MET A 102 12.99 19.57 15.32
C MET A 102 13.49 20.92 14.80
N SER A 103 14.42 20.88 13.86
CA SER A 103 14.84 22.08 13.13
C SER A 103 13.63 22.69 12.41
N GLY A 104 13.69 24.00 12.11
CA GLY A 104 12.63 24.69 11.37
C GLY A 104 12.25 23.96 10.07
N ASN A 105 13.24 23.40 9.37
CA ASN A 105 13.03 22.62 8.14
C ASN A 105 12.30 21.29 8.40
N ASP A 106 12.62 20.58 9.49
CA ASP A 106 11.96 19.31 9.81
C ASP A 106 10.48 19.53 10.18
N ARG A 107 10.17 20.67 10.81
CA ARG A 107 8.79 21.06 11.13
C ARG A 107 7.96 21.27 9.86
N VAL A 108 8.52 21.97 8.86
CA VAL A 108 7.86 22.18 7.57
C VAL A 108 7.64 20.84 6.86
N LEU A 109 8.65 19.97 6.79
CA LEU A 109 8.52 18.66 6.15
C LEU A 109 7.49 17.76 6.84
N ARG A 110 7.42 17.80 8.18
CA ARG A 110 6.38 17.10 8.95
C ARG A 110 5.01 17.65 8.63
N GLU A 111 4.84 18.96 8.59
CA GLU A 111 3.56 19.61 8.31
C GLU A 111 3.09 19.34 6.88
N MET A 112 4.00 19.34 5.91
CA MET A 112 3.72 18.90 4.53
C MET A 112 3.27 17.44 4.50
N SER A 113 3.96 16.54 5.21
CA SER A 113 3.60 15.12 5.27
C SER A 113 2.20 14.92 5.88
N LEU A 114 1.86 15.69 6.91
CA LEU A 114 0.55 15.70 7.56
C LEU A 114 -0.55 16.18 6.61
N ASN A 115 -0.33 17.32 5.95
CA ASN A 115 -1.32 17.93 5.05
C ASN A 115 -1.56 17.07 3.81
N ASN A 116 -0.50 16.42 3.29
CA ASN A 116 -0.58 15.61 2.09
C ASN A 116 -1.00 14.16 2.36
N PHE A 117 -1.10 13.73 3.62
CA PHE A 117 -1.37 12.33 3.97
C PHE A 117 -2.63 11.77 3.28
N SER A 118 -3.74 12.50 3.32
CA SER A 118 -4.98 12.08 2.65
C SER A 118 -4.82 11.97 1.14
N SER A 119 -4.14 12.93 0.52
CA SER A 119 -3.89 12.92 -0.93
C SER A 119 -3.01 11.73 -1.31
N ASN A 120 -1.95 11.49 -0.53
CA ASN A 120 -1.03 10.37 -0.73
C ASN A 120 -1.71 9.01 -0.58
N LEU A 121 -2.67 8.88 0.35
CA LEU A 121 -3.49 7.67 0.46
C LEU A 121 -4.40 7.47 -0.76
N ASN A 122 -4.95 8.54 -1.32
CA ASN A 122 -5.78 8.46 -2.53
C ASN A 122 -4.95 8.07 -3.76
N ILE A 123 -3.78 8.68 -3.93
CA ILE A 123 -2.83 8.30 -4.99
C ILE A 123 -2.46 6.81 -4.89
N LEU A 124 -2.17 6.34 -3.66
CA LEU A 124 -1.89 4.93 -3.45
C LEU A 124 -3.10 4.05 -3.80
N ALA A 125 -4.31 4.46 -3.41
CA ALA A 125 -5.54 3.73 -3.72
C ALA A 125 -5.74 3.57 -5.23
N ASP A 126 -5.52 4.64 -6.00
CA ASP A 126 -5.62 4.64 -7.46
C ASP A 126 -4.58 3.71 -8.10
N MET A 127 -3.35 3.70 -7.57
CA MET A 127 -2.31 2.77 -8.05
C MET A 127 -2.67 1.31 -7.75
N ILE A 128 -3.24 1.01 -6.57
CA ILE A 128 -3.71 -0.34 -6.21
C ILE A 128 -4.83 -0.79 -7.17
N ASP A 129 -5.79 0.09 -7.45
CA ASP A 129 -6.90 -0.22 -8.36
C ASP A 129 -6.40 -0.50 -9.78
N ARG A 130 -5.51 0.33 -10.31
CA ARG A 130 -4.87 0.11 -11.62
C ARG A 130 -4.14 -1.22 -11.69
N LEU A 131 -3.34 -1.53 -10.67
CA LEU A 131 -2.65 -2.82 -10.59
C LEU A 131 -3.64 -3.97 -10.55
N PHE A 132 -4.68 -3.89 -9.72
CA PHE A 132 -5.70 -4.93 -9.61
C PHE A 132 -6.39 -5.20 -10.95
N GLN A 133 -6.84 -4.15 -11.65
CA GLN A 133 -7.49 -4.29 -12.95
C GLN A 133 -6.56 -4.95 -13.98
N LYS A 134 -5.28 -4.58 -13.99
CA LYS A 134 -4.29 -5.18 -14.88
C LYS A 134 -4.08 -6.67 -14.58
N VAL A 135 -3.91 -7.01 -13.31
CA VAL A 135 -3.71 -8.40 -12.87
C VAL A 135 -4.92 -9.26 -13.20
N VAL A 136 -6.14 -8.76 -12.98
CA VAL A 136 -7.38 -9.44 -13.38
C VAL A 136 -7.45 -9.65 -14.90
N ALA A 137 -7.09 -8.63 -15.70
CA ALA A 137 -7.09 -8.76 -17.15
C ALA A 137 -6.13 -9.88 -17.62
N ILE A 138 -4.93 -9.96 -17.04
CA ILE A 138 -3.97 -11.02 -17.34
C ILE A 138 -4.48 -12.37 -16.85
N ASP A 139 -5.00 -12.46 -15.63
CA ASP A 139 -5.55 -13.70 -15.07
C ASP A 139 -6.68 -14.27 -15.95
N MET A 140 -7.58 -13.41 -16.45
CA MET A 140 -8.62 -13.80 -17.41
C MET A 140 -8.04 -14.28 -18.74
N GLN A 141 -6.98 -13.66 -19.25
CA GLN A 141 -6.31 -14.09 -20.47
C GLN A 141 -5.58 -15.44 -20.30
N MET A 142 -5.02 -15.69 -19.11
CA MET A 142 -4.36 -16.96 -18.78
C MET A 142 -5.37 -18.09 -18.55
N HIS A 143 -6.57 -17.78 -18.07
CA HIS A 143 -7.63 -18.74 -17.79
C HIS A 143 -8.80 -18.66 -18.80
N ARG A 144 -8.52 -18.51 -20.10
CA ARG A 144 -9.56 -18.44 -21.16
C ARG A 144 -10.56 -19.61 -21.13
N HIS A 145 -10.13 -20.78 -20.67
CA HIS A 145 -10.95 -22.00 -20.61
C HIS A 145 -11.21 -22.50 -19.19
N GLY A 146 -10.91 -21.70 -18.16
CA GLY A 146 -11.02 -22.10 -16.75
C GLY A 146 -11.54 -20.99 -15.85
N VAL A 147 -11.66 -21.28 -14.56
CA VAL A 147 -12.03 -20.26 -13.56
C VAL A 147 -10.76 -19.46 -13.20
N PRO A 148 -10.74 -18.14 -13.41
CA PRO A 148 -9.61 -17.28 -13.05
C PRO A 148 -9.31 -17.35 -11.54
N ALA A 149 -8.05 -17.09 -11.17
CA ALA A 149 -7.62 -17.03 -9.77
C ALA A 149 -8.40 -15.98 -8.97
N TYR A 150 -8.67 -14.79 -9.52
CA TYR A 150 -9.37 -13.72 -8.80
C TYR A 150 -10.78 -14.11 -8.32
N LYS A 151 -11.47 -15.01 -9.03
CA LYS A 151 -12.81 -15.48 -8.62
C LYS A 151 -12.77 -16.45 -7.43
N ARG A 152 -11.59 -17.01 -7.12
CA ARG A 152 -11.41 -17.96 -6.01
C ARG A 152 -11.12 -17.24 -4.69
N VAL A 153 -10.58 -16.01 -4.75
CA VAL A 153 -10.29 -15.18 -3.58
C VAL A 153 -11.51 -14.31 -3.25
N LYS A 154 -12.33 -14.76 -2.30
CA LYS A 154 -13.60 -14.10 -1.96
C LYS A 154 -13.39 -12.68 -1.44
N GLU A 155 -12.28 -12.45 -0.76
CA GLU A 155 -11.89 -11.21 -0.12
C GLU A 155 -11.66 -10.06 -1.12
N LEU A 156 -11.39 -10.38 -2.40
CA LEU A 156 -11.24 -9.38 -3.46
C LEU A 156 -12.55 -8.65 -3.76
N SER A 157 -13.70 -9.22 -3.41
CA SER A 157 -14.99 -8.51 -3.54
C SER A 157 -15.08 -7.26 -2.66
N GLU A 158 -14.29 -7.19 -1.58
CA GLU A 158 -14.25 -6.03 -0.68
C GLU A 158 -13.28 -4.93 -1.14
N LEU A 159 -12.49 -5.13 -2.21
CA LEU A 159 -11.50 -4.14 -2.69
C LEU A 159 -12.13 -2.77 -2.96
N GLY A 160 -13.26 -2.74 -3.67
CA GLY A 160 -13.96 -1.49 -3.96
C GLY A 160 -14.39 -0.75 -2.69
N ARG A 161 -14.73 -1.49 -1.63
CA ARG A 161 -15.07 -0.89 -0.33
C ARG A 161 -13.86 -0.28 0.37
N TYR A 162 -12.67 -0.88 0.24
CA TYR A 162 -11.44 -0.38 0.85
C TYR A 162 -10.85 0.82 0.10
N LEU A 163 -10.95 0.83 -1.23
CA LEU A 163 -10.30 1.83 -2.08
C LEU A 163 -11.13 3.09 -2.31
N VAL A 164 -12.46 3.02 -2.23
CA VAL A 164 -13.33 4.20 -2.36
C VAL A 164 -13.26 5.07 -1.09
N PRO A 165 -12.92 6.37 -1.21
CA PRO A 165 -12.97 7.29 -0.08
C PRO A 165 -14.41 7.39 0.44
N ARG A 166 -14.61 7.22 1.74
CA ARG A 166 -15.90 7.43 2.41
C ARG A 166 -15.77 8.54 3.44
#